data_AF-V5IFJ1-F1
#
_entry.id   AF-V5IFJ1-F1
#
_cell.length_a   1.000
_cell.length_b   1.000
_cell.length_c   1.000
_cell.angle_alpha   90.00
_cell.angle_beta   90.00
_cell.angle_gamma   90.00
#
_symmetry.space_group_name_H-M   'P 1'
#
loop_
_entity.id
_entity.type
_entity.pdbx_description
1 polymer ?
#
loop_
_entity_poly.entity_id
_entity_poly.type
_entity_poly.pdbx_seq_one_letter_code
_entity_poly.pdbx_strand_id
1 'polypeptide(L)'
;DKSDKKEKENKPNAKTFASAVGLPEWITDPRSFMDTLLKECHPHHEEERISNETINWQKCEYTCRHHPHEQGHIKQLPEGTPCGNGKNCKNKVCEEEPTPLPSCR
;
A
#
# COMPACT_ATOMS: atom_id res chain seq x y z
N ASP A 1 14.65 -42.92 -23.68
CA ASP A 1 14.81 -41.57 -24.21
C ASP A 1 13.86 -40.64 -23.46
N LYS A 2 14.27 -40.22 -22.27
CA LYS A 2 14.86 -38.91 -21.93
C LYS A 2 13.77 -37.94 -21.48
N SER A 3 13.69 -37.83 -20.15
CA SER A 3 12.96 -36.83 -19.37
C SER A 3 13.25 -35.42 -19.86
N ASP A 4 12.22 -34.59 -19.93
CA ASP A 4 12.36 -33.17 -19.65
C ASP A 4 11.19 -32.72 -18.77
N LYS A 5 11.36 -32.98 -17.47
CA LYS A 5 10.73 -32.20 -16.41
C LYS A 5 11.26 -30.79 -16.56
N LYS A 6 10.46 -29.87 -17.11
CA LYS A 6 10.80 -28.44 -17.05
C LYS A 6 10.64 -27.99 -15.61
N GLU A 7 11.78 -28.02 -14.93
CA GLU A 7 12.01 -27.53 -13.59
C GLU A 7 11.37 -26.15 -13.44
N LYS A 8 10.43 -26.06 -12.50
CA LYS A 8 9.92 -24.79 -12.01
C LYS A 8 11.13 -24.05 -11.47
N GLU A 9 11.63 -23.08 -12.22
CA GLU A 9 12.50 -22.04 -11.70
C GLU A 9 11.70 -21.33 -10.61
N ASN A 10 11.80 -21.85 -9.38
CA ASN A 10 11.55 -21.12 -8.16
C ASN A 10 12.66 -20.08 -8.07
N LYS A 11 12.61 -19.08 -8.95
CA LYS A 11 13.21 -17.81 -8.61
C LYS A 11 12.45 -17.39 -7.36
N PRO A 12 13.13 -17.09 -6.24
CA PRO A 12 12.50 -16.20 -5.28
C PRO A 12 12.16 -14.97 -6.10
N ASN A 13 10.88 -14.80 -6.40
CA ASN A 13 10.36 -13.61 -7.06
C ASN A 13 10.49 -12.52 -6.01
N ALA A 14 11.73 -12.09 -5.77
CA ALA A 14 12.14 -10.97 -4.97
C ALA A 14 11.77 -9.67 -5.71
N LYS A 15 10.60 -9.65 -6.35
CA LYS A 15 9.73 -8.47 -6.46
C LYS A 15 9.14 -8.11 -5.08
N THR A 16 9.72 -8.63 -4.00
CA THR A 16 9.76 -7.93 -2.72
C THR A 16 10.39 -6.56 -2.94
N PHE A 17 9.55 -5.58 -3.21
CA PHE A 17 9.70 -4.30 -2.55
C PHE A 17 10.94 -3.49 -2.96
N ALA A 18 11.05 -3.18 -4.25
CA ALA A 18 11.51 -1.85 -4.67
C ALA A 18 10.52 -0.72 -4.24
N SER A 19 9.68 -0.98 -3.25
CA SER A 19 8.38 -0.37 -2.92
C SER A 19 8.47 0.77 -1.90
N ALA A 20 9.67 1.20 -1.55
CA ALA A 20 9.89 2.42 -0.77
C ALA A 20 10.22 3.63 -1.66
N VAL A 21 10.37 3.44 -2.97
CA VAL A 21 10.74 4.55 -3.87
C VAL A 21 9.52 5.46 -4.06
N GLY A 22 9.59 6.64 -3.44
CA GLY A 22 8.59 7.70 -3.56
C GLY A 22 7.50 7.70 -2.48
N LEU A 23 7.54 6.80 -1.50
CA LEU A 23 6.70 6.97 -0.31
C LEU A 23 7.18 8.18 0.50
N PRO A 24 6.24 8.96 1.07
CA PRO A 24 6.61 10.12 1.88
C PRO A 24 7.29 9.71 3.19
N GLU A 25 8.15 10.59 3.71
CA GLU A 25 9.02 10.31 4.87
C GLU A 25 8.27 10.02 6.17
N TRP A 26 6.99 10.38 6.28
CA TRP A 26 6.15 10.04 7.43
C TRP A 26 5.72 8.57 7.48
N ILE A 27 5.98 7.78 6.43
CA ILE A 27 5.79 6.33 6.45
C ILE A 27 7.06 5.69 7.01
N THR A 28 7.03 5.34 8.30
CA THR A 28 8.18 4.73 9.00
C THR A 28 8.54 3.35 8.46
N ASP A 29 7.53 2.56 8.06
CA ASP A 29 7.71 1.20 7.56
C ASP A 29 7.09 1.03 6.17
N PRO A 30 7.73 1.56 5.11
CA PRO A 30 7.18 1.50 3.75
C PRO A 30 6.96 0.06 3.28
N ARG A 31 7.80 -0.87 3.77
CA ARG A 31 7.70 -2.28 3.44
C ARG A 31 6.50 -2.98 4.09
N SER A 32 6.30 -2.79 5.38
CA SER A 32 5.14 -3.37 6.06
C SER A 32 3.84 -2.73 5.57
N PHE A 33 3.89 -1.42 5.30
CA PHE A 33 2.76 -0.66 4.80
C PHE A 33 2.27 -1.17 3.44
N MET A 34 3.13 -1.20 2.42
CA MET A 34 2.71 -1.66 1.10
C MET A 34 2.36 -3.17 1.11
N ASP A 35 2.98 -4.00 1.97
CA ASP A 35 2.64 -5.43 2.06
C ASP A 35 1.21 -5.60 2.59
N THR A 36 0.83 -4.76 3.56
CA THR A 36 -0.53 -4.67 4.07
C THR A 36 -1.49 -4.24 2.95
N LEU A 37 -1.16 -3.19 2.21
CA LEU A 37 -2.02 -2.72 1.12
C LEU A 37 -2.19 -3.75 -0.01
N LEU A 38 -1.13 -4.48 -0.35
CA LEU A 38 -1.17 -5.56 -1.33
C LEU A 38 -2.02 -6.74 -0.86
N LYS A 39 -1.88 -7.14 0.42
CA LYS A 39 -2.76 -8.16 1.03
C LYS A 39 -4.23 -7.76 0.95
N GLU A 40 -4.51 -6.49 1.18
CA GLU A 40 -5.85 -5.93 1.06
C GLU A 40 -6.32 -5.88 -0.40
N CYS A 41 -5.46 -5.67 -1.40
CA CYS A 41 -5.87 -5.59 -2.81
C CYS A 41 -6.57 -6.86 -3.29
N HIS A 42 -5.96 -8.04 -3.15
CA HIS A 42 -6.64 -9.33 -3.07
C HIS A 42 -5.65 -10.48 -2.75
N PRO A 43 -6.05 -11.48 -1.95
CA PRO A 43 -5.25 -12.68 -1.64
C PRO A 43 -5.03 -13.69 -2.78
N HIS A 44 -5.43 -13.39 -4.03
CA HIS A 44 -5.50 -14.38 -5.12
C HIS A 44 -4.65 -14.10 -6.36
N HIS A 45 -4.11 -12.90 -6.51
CA HIS A 45 -3.35 -12.53 -7.71
C HIS A 45 -1.97 -11.98 -7.32
N GLU A 46 -0.93 -12.77 -7.60
CA GLU A 46 0.47 -12.45 -7.29
C GLU A 46 1.02 -11.25 -8.09
N GLU A 47 0.23 -10.68 -9.00
CA GLU A 47 0.66 -9.67 -9.97
C GLU A 47 0.09 -8.26 -9.73
N GLU A 48 -0.70 -8.06 -8.68
CA GLU A 48 -1.22 -6.73 -8.33
C GLU A 48 -0.09 -5.75 -7.99
N ARG A 49 -0.24 -4.52 -8.47
CA ARG A 49 0.73 -3.45 -8.31
C ARG A 49 0.08 -2.23 -7.65
N ILE A 50 0.79 -1.68 -6.68
CA ILE A 50 0.50 -0.40 -6.04
C ILE A 50 1.72 0.49 -6.27
N SER A 51 1.50 1.74 -6.64
CA SER A 51 2.53 2.77 -6.71
C SER A 51 2.14 3.99 -5.89
N ASN A 52 3.11 4.82 -5.48
CA ASN A 52 2.81 6.06 -4.75
C ASN A 52 1.86 6.98 -5.54
N GLU A 53 1.99 7.03 -6.87
CA GLU A 53 1.10 7.82 -7.75
C GLU A 53 -0.36 7.36 -7.69
N THR A 54 -0.58 6.09 -7.35
CA THR A 54 -1.93 5.54 -7.18
C THR A 54 -2.50 5.72 -5.78
N ILE A 55 -1.72 6.25 -4.82
CA ILE A 55 -2.16 6.51 -3.46
C ILE A 55 -2.61 7.98 -3.34
N ASN A 56 -3.90 8.17 -3.05
CA ASN A 56 -4.47 9.46 -2.71
C ASN A 56 -4.46 9.63 -1.18
N TRP A 57 -3.40 10.27 -0.68
CA TRP A 57 -3.25 10.55 0.75
C TRP A 57 -4.36 11.44 1.31
N GLN A 58 -4.89 12.41 0.55
CA GLN A 58 -5.95 13.31 1.04
C GLN A 58 -7.27 12.58 1.27
N LYS A 59 -7.63 11.67 0.36
CA LYS A 59 -8.85 10.85 0.44
C LYS A 59 -8.62 9.51 1.14
N CYS A 60 -7.41 9.26 1.63
CA CYS A 60 -7.05 7.99 2.23
C CYS A 60 -7.46 6.79 1.36
N GLU A 61 -7.16 6.87 0.07
CA GLU A 61 -7.56 5.88 -0.94
C GLU A 61 -6.34 5.46 -1.74
N TYR A 62 -6.35 4.26 -2.29
CA TYR A 62 -5.30 3.76 -3.15
C TYR A 62 -5.87 2.86 -4.23
N THR A 63 -5.28 2.90 -5.43
CA THR A 63 -5.74 2.09 -6.55
C THR A 63 -4.86 0.86 -6.72
N CYS A 64 -5.47 -0.32 -6.57
CA CYS A 64 -4.89 -1.61 -6.88
C CYS A 64 -4.98 -1.85 -8.38
N ARG A 65 -3.85 -1.94 -9.09
CA ARG A 65 -3.83 -2.23 -10.53
C ARG A 65 -3.34 -3.65 -10.79
N HIS A 66 -4.09 -4.42 -11.58
CA HIS A 66 -3.67 -5.75 -12.03
C HIS A 66 -2.77 -5.64 -13.28
N HIS A 67 -3.17 -4.83 -14.27
CA HIS A 67 -2.39 -4.54 -15.47
C HIS A 67 -2.21 -3.03 -15.71
N PRO A 68 -1.12 -2.60 -16.35
CA PRO A 68 -0.83 -1.17 -16.60
C PRO A 68 -1.89 -0.46 -17.47
N HIS A 69 -2.73 -1.21 -18.19
CA HIS A 69 -3.79 -0.68 -19.07
C HIS A 69 -5.21 -0.97 -18.57
N GLU A 70 -5.36 -1.58 -17.38
CA GLU A 70 -6.68 -1.86 -16.81
C GLU A 70 -7.10 -0.79 -15.80
N GLN A 71 -8.42 -0.59 -15.71
CA GLN A 71 -9.02 0.16 -14.61
C GLN A 71 -8.92 -0.70 -13.36
N GLY A 72 -7.84 -0.48 -12.59
CA GLY A 72 -7.68 -1.07 -11.27
C GLY A 72 -8.82 -0.69 -10.31
N HIS A 73 -8.97 -1.42 -9.22
CA HIS A 73 -9.96 -1.13 -8.19
C HIS A 73 -9.42 -0.16 -7.13
N ILE A 74 -10.26 0.77 -6.71
CA ILE A 74 -9.93 1.70 -5.62
C ILE A 74 -10.27 1.04 -4.29
N LYS A 75 -9.32 1.05 -3.37
CA LYS A 75 -9.47 0.64 -1.97
C LYS A 75 -9.17 1.80 -1.04
N GLN A 76 -9.57 1.62 0.21
CA GLN A 76 -9.37 2.63 1.25
C GLN A 76 -8.21 2.24 2.14
N LEU A 77 -7.38 3.22 2.47
CA LEU A 77 -6.29 3.05 3.41
C LEU A 77 -6.86 2.69 4.79
N PRO A 78 -6.18 1.83 5.55
CA PRO A 78 -6.57 1.50 6.92
C PRO A 78 -6.69 2.75 7.79
N GLU A 79 -7.65 2.74 8.72
CA GLU A 79 -7.76 3.82 9.71
C GLU A 79 -6.49 3.92 10.55
N GLY A 80 -6.08 5.15 10.84
CA GLY A 80 -4.80 5.42 11.52
C GLY A 80 -3.58 5.43 10.61
N THR A 81 -3.73 5.16 9.31
CA THR A 81 -2.61 5.28 8.36
C THR A 81 -2.08 6.72 8.32
N PRO A 82 -0.78 6.96 8.53
CA PRO A 82 -0.23 8.31 8.42
C PRO A 82 -0.31 8.81 6.98
N CYS A 83 -1.02 9.93 6.79
CA CYS A 83 -1.28 10.56 5.50
C CYS A 83 -0.60 11.94 5.37
N GLY A 84 0.10 12.37 6.42
CA GLY A 84 0.89 13.60 6.47
C GLY A 84 1.63 13.73 7.80
N ASN A 85 2.40 14.81 7.95
CA ASN A 85 3.12 15.08 9.18
C ASN A 85 2.14 15.38 10.33
N GLY A 86 1.97 14.44 11.27
CA GLY A 86 0.97 14.53 12.35
C GLY A 86 -0.49 14.29 11.91
N LYS A 87 -0.71 13.78 10.69
CA LYS A 87 -2.06 13.53 10.15
C LYS A 87 -2.25 12.08 9.82
N ASN A 88 -3.43 11.56 10.18
CA ASN A 88 -3.78 10.17 10.00
C ASN A 88 -5.11 10.04 9.23
N CYS A 89 -5.25 8.94 8.54
CA CYS A 89 -6.47 8.58 7.85
C CYS A 89 -7.57 8.26 8.85
N LYS A 90 -8.62 9.08 8.84
CA LYS A 90 -9.81 8.93 9.68
C LYS A 90 -11.05 9.20 8.84
N ASN A 91 -12.05 8.32 8.90
CA ASN A 91 -13.28 8.47 8.11
C ASN A 91 -13.02 8.71 6.60
N LYS A 92 -11.99 8.07 6.02
CA LYS A 92 -11.64 8.20 4.58
C LYS A 92 -11.11 9.60 4.21
N VAL A 93 -10.63 10.36 5.19
CA VAL A 93 -10.05 11.69 5.00
C VAL A 93 -8.75 11.78 5.79
N CYS A 94 -7.78 12.50 5.24
CA CYS A 94 -6.57 12.83 5.97
C CYS A 94 -6.83 13.96 6.96
N GLU A 95 -7.00 13.61 8.23
CA GLU A 95 -7.27 14.57 9.30
C GLU A 95 -6.12 14.60 10.29
N GLU A 96 -5.89 15.77 10.88
CA GLU A 96 -4.99 15.92 12.02
C GLU A 96 -5.66 15.30 13.24
N GLU A 97 -4.90 14.58 14.06
CA GLU A 97 -5.45 14.10 15.32
C GLU A 97 -5.92 15.31 16.13
N PRO A 98 -7.17 15.35 16.66
CA PRO A 98 -7.62 16.50 17.41
C PRO A 98 -6.70 16.69 18.61
N THR A 99 -5.91 17.76 18.57
CA THR A 99 -5.05 18.16 19.70
C THR A 99 -5.91 18.17 20.95
N PRO A 100 -5.58 17.38 22.00
CA PRO A 100 -6.36 17.42 23.22
C PRO A 100 -6.34 18.84 23.75
N LEU A 101 -7.53 19.46 23.86
CA LEU A 101 -7.66 20.80 24.42
C LEU A 101 -7.02 20.80 25.81
N PRO A 102 -6.18 21.80 26.15
CA PRO A 102 -5.62 21.88 27.48
C PRO A 102 -6.77 21.92 28.49
N SER A 103 -6.78 20.97 29.42
CA SER A 103 -7.74 20.96 30.52
C SER A 103 -7.60 22.26 31.29
N CYS A 104 -8.64 23.11 31.24
CA CYS A 104 -8.72 24.30 32.08
C CYS A 104 -8.67 23.85 33.54
N ARG A 105 -7.60 24.21 34.25
CA ARG A 105 -7.47 24.08 35.70
C ARG A 105 -7.44 25.46 36.33
#